data_AF-A0A7S1V4C4-F1
#
_entry.id   AF-A0A7S1V4C4-F1
#
_cell.length_a   1.000
_cell.length_b   1.000
_cell.length_c   1.000
_cell.angle_alpha   90.00
_cell.angle_beta   90.00
_cell.angle_gamma   90.00
#
_symmetry.space_group_name_H-M   'P 1'
#
loop_
_entity.id
_entity.type
_entity.pdbx_description
1 polymer ?
#
loop_
_entity_poly.entity_id
_entity_poly.type
_entity_poly.pdbx_seq_one_letter_code
_entity_poly.pdbx_strand_id
1 'polypeptide(L)'
;QSPTISTVVSTKSKNSKQVRNKLKAVTSKYGPVARIALLGERNSGTSWIVEEMEKCFPSLSVTAGLVRDKHWFQSDDGTEPRTNTIVVAMFRNPYDWILAMRKRPHHAPSHLHLHWSEFVNKTWTMERPERDLPFVNLTGPICQESFSYNQIVPCLRAKQKSLDIELHAKNFSSWDPFYELRYDENAPEDAVPSPYQNILELRAAKIRNLMSIELWDWIGMFHCVQYEQLL
;
A
#
# COMPACT_ATOMS: atom_id res chain seq x y z
N GLN A 1 -26.16 -0.02 -23.76
CA GLN A 1 -25.78 -1.03 -24.77
C GLN A 1 -24.94 -2.08 -24.05
N SER A 2 -25.47 -3.30 -23.90
CA SER A 2 -24.78 -4.39 -23.22
C SER A 2 -23.66 -4.95 -24.12
N PRO A 3 -22.43 -5.16 -23.63
CA PRO A 3 -21.36 -5.69 -24.47
C PRO A 3 -21.58 -7.18 -24.75
N THR A 4 -21.49 -7.53 -26.03
CA THR A 4 -21.67 -8.88 -26.58
C THR A 4 -20.53 -9.82 -26.13
N ILE A 5 -20.88 -11.09 -25.85
CA ILE A 5 -20.02 -12.14 -25.28
C ILE A 5 -18.68 -12.36 -26.03
N SER A 6 -18.62 -12.04 -27.32
CA SER A 6 -17.41 -12.19 -28.16
C SER A 6 -16.24 -11.26 -27.74
N THR A 7 -16.53 -10.08 -27.21
CA THR A 7 -15.51 -9.07 -26.83
C THR A 7 -14.79 -9.44 -25.52
N VAL A 8 -15.42 -10.25 -24.66
CA VAL A 8 -14.87 -10.69 -23.36
C VAL A 8 -13.87 -11.84 -23.51
N VAL A 9 -14.06 -12.71 -24.51
CA VAL A 9 -13.16 -13.85 -24.76
C VAL A 9 -11.84 -13.40 -25.43
N SER A 10 -11.91 -12.43 -26.34
CA SER A 10 -10.76 -11.84 -27.04
C SER A 10 -9.81 -11.07 -26.09
N THR A 11 -10.37 -10.34 -25.12
CA THR A 11 -9.60 -9.58 -24.11
C THR A 11 -8.94 -10.49 -23.06
N LYS A 12 -9.63 -11.54 -22.59
CA LYS A 12 -9.02 -12.57 -21.69
C LYS A 12 -7.85 -13.30 -22.35
N SER A 13 -8.00 -13.68 -23.62
CA SER A 13 -6.96 -14.40 -24.39
C SER A 13 -5.70 -13.54 -24.61
N LYS A 14 -5.88 -12.29 -25.06
CA LYS A 14 -4.76 -11.34 -25.25
C LYS A 14 -4.02 -11.04 -23.94
N ASN A 15 -4.75 -10.86 -22.85
CA ASN A 15 -4.17 -10.58 -21.53
C ASN A 15 -3.37 -11.80 -21.02
N SER A 16 -3.90 -13.03 -21.17
CA SER A 16 -3.17 -14.25 -20.76
C SER A 16 -1.87 -14.48 -21.54
N LYS A 17 -1.83 -14.18 -22.84
CA LYS A 17 -0.60 -14.28 -23.65
C LYS A 17 0.44 -13.25 -23.22
N GLN A 18 0.01 -12.02 -22.95
CA GLN A 18 0.87 -10.95 -22.48
C GLN A 18 1.48 -11.27 -21.11
N VAL A 19 0.67 -11.74 -20.15
CA VAL A 19 1.13 -12.19 -18.83
C VAL A 19 2.15 -13.33 -18.95
N ARG A 20 1.87 -14.35 -19.78
CA ARG A 20 2.83 -15.45 -20.01
C ARG A 20 4.14 -14.98 -20.62
N ASN A 21 4.09 -14.04 -21.57
CA ASN A 21 5.29 -13.47 -22.18
C ASN A 21 6.10 -12.67 -21.16
N LYS A 22 5.44 -11.86 -20.33
CA LYS A 22 6.10 -11.14 -19.24
C LYS A 22 6.78 -12.11 -18.28
N LEU A 23 6.05 -13.12 -17.79
CA LEU A 23 6.61 -14.12 -16.88
C LEU A 23 7.84 -14.83 -17.48
N LYS A 24 7.80 -15.20 -18.76
CA LYS A 24 8.96 -15.80 -19.45
C LYS A 24 10.15 -14.84 -19.48
N ALA A 25 9.94 -13.57 -19.82
CA ALA A 25 10.99 -12.56 -19.85
C ALA A 25 11.62 -12.33 -18.47
N VAL A 26 10.79 -12.17 -17.43
CA VAL A 26 11.25 -12.02 -16.05
C VAL A 26 11.97 -13.28 -15.57
N THR A 27 11.45 -14.47 -15.90
CA THR A 27 12.10 -15.74 -15.54
C THR A 27 13.47 -15.89 -16.19
N SER A 28 13.61 -15.48 -17.44
CA SER A 28 14.89 -15.49 -18.15
C SER A 28 15.91 -14.54 -17.54
N LYS A 29 15.47 -13.42 -16.94
CA LYS A 29 16.34 -12.38 -16.38
C LYS A 29 16.67 -12.59 -14.90
N TYR A 30 15.70 -13.05 -14.11
CA TYR A 30 15.76 -13.11 -12.64
C TYR A 30 15.61 -14.53 -12.07
N GLY A 31 15.55 -15.56 -12.92
CA GLY A 31 15.38 -16.95 -12.51
C GLY A 31 13.93 -17.35 -12.20
N PRO A 32 13.72 -18.56 -11.63
CA PRO A 32 12.39 -19.03 -11.28
C PRO A 32 11.70 -18.12 -10.25
N VAL A 33 10.38 -18.22 -10.14
CA VAL A 33 9.61 -17.50 -9.12
C VAL A 33 10.17 -17.83 -7.74
N ALA A 34 10.57 -16.81 -6.99
CA ALA A 34 11.19 -16.95 -5.68
C ALA A 34 10.30 -16.45 -4.54
N ARG A 35 9.39 -15.51 -4.84
CA ARG A 35 8.60 -14.79 -3.84
C ARG A 35 7.17 -14.55 -4.28
N ILE A 36 6.24 -14.59 -3.33
CA ILE A 36 4.89 -14.04 -3.45
C ILE A 36 4.74 -12.89 -2.45
N ALA A 37 4.48 -11.68 -2.93
CA ALA A 37 4.24 -10.51 -2.08
C ALA A 37 2.75 -10.18 -2.05
N LEU A 38 2.15 -10.16 -0.86
CA LEU A 38 0.78 -9.68 -0.67
C LEU A 38 0.79 -8.20 -0.28
N LEU A 39 0.08 -7.40 -1.06
CA LEU A 39 -0.13 -5.97 -0.83
C LEU A 39 -1.62 -5.70 -0.62
N GLY A 40 -1.94 -4.68 0.16
CA GLY A 40 -3.32 -4.29 0.35
C GLY A 40 -3.46 -3.18 1.37
N GLU A 41 -4.56 -2.46 1.27
CA GLU A 41 -4.82 -1.31 2.13
C GLU A 41 -4.98 -1.75 3.60
N ARG A 42 -4.73 -0.84 4.55
CA ARG A 42 -5.09 -1.06 5.97
C ARG A 42 -6.52 -1.60 6.08
N ASN A 43 -6.79 -2.47 7.04
CA ASN A 43 -8.14 -3.00 7.32
C ASN A 43 -8.75 -3.87 6.19
N SER A 44 -7.91 -4.46 5.33
CA SER A 44 -8.33 -5.33 4.22
C SER A 44 -8.11 -6.83 4.48
N GLY A 45 -7.77 -7.24 5.71
CA GLY A 45 -7.59 -8.67 6.04
C GLY A 45 -6.27 -9.28 5.55
N THR A 46 -5.30 -8.46 5.16
CA THR A 46 -4.03 -8.92 4.57
C THR A 46 -3.22 -9.81 5.51
N SER A 47 -3.19 -9.56 6.82
CA SER A 47 -2.43 -10.41 7.76
C SER A 47 -2.89 -11.87 7.73
N TRP A 48 -4.21 -12.09 7.79
CA TRP A 48 -4.78 -13.44 7.72
C TRP A 48 -4.48 -14.11 6.37
N ILE A 49 -4.61 -13.37 5.26
CA ILE A 49 -4.31 -13.92 3.93
C ILE A 49 -2.83 -14.27 3.77
N VAL A 50 -1.89 -13.49 4.30
CA VAL A 50 -0.45 -13.85 4.30
C VAL A 50 -0.26 -15.21 4.98
N GLU A 51 -0.81 -15.39 6.17
CA GLU A 51 -0.69 -16.65 6.93
C GLU A 51 -1.28 -17.86 6.17
N GLU A 52 -2.42 -17.69 5.50
CA GLU A 52 -3.01 -18.76 4.68
C GLU A 52 -2.22 -19.04 3.41
N MET A 53 -1.63 -18.02 2.79
CA MET A 53 -0.77 -18.18 1.61
C MET A 53 0.54 -18.90 1.96
N GLU A 54 1.13 -18.60 3.12
CA GLU A 54 2.33 -19.31 3.61
C GLU A 54 2.07 -20.83 3.74
N LYS A 55 0.89 -21.21 4.24
CA LYS A 55 0.48 -22.62 4.34
C LYS A 55 0.28 -23.27 2.96
N CYS A 56 -0.29 -22.54 2.01
CA CYS A 56 -0.55 -23.03 0.66
C CYS A 56 0.72 -23.18 -0.18
N PHE A 57 1.74 -22.34 0.05
CA PHE A 57 2.95 -22.26 -0.77
C PHE A 57 4.23 -22.44 0.07
N PRO A 58 4.43 -23.58 0.74
CA PRO A 58 5.54 -23.76 1.69
C PRO A 58 6.93 -23.74 1.04
N SER A 59 7.02 -23.88 -0.29
CA SER A 59 8.27 -23.81 -1.06
C SER A 59 8.62 -22.42 -1.59
N LEU A 60 7.75 -21.41 -1.37
CA LEU A 60 7.97 -20.03 -1.80
C LEU A 60 8.01 -19.10 -0.59
N SER A 61 8.83 -18.05 -0.67
CA SER A 61 8.79 -16.98 0.32
C SER A 61 7.51 -16.17 0.12
N VAL A 62 6.61 -16.16 1.10
CA VAL A 62 5.43 -15.29 1.10
C VAL A 62 5.72 -14.10 2.00
N THR A 63 5.54 -12.88 1.51
CA THR A 63 5.88 -11.67 2.25
C THR A 63 4.70 -10.72 2.41
N ALA A 64 4.63 -10.11 3.59
CA ALA A 64 3.65 -9.09 3.96
C ALA A 64 4.04 -7.68 3.48
N GLY A 65 4.51 -7.57 2.24
CA GLY A 65 5.09 -6.35 1.68
C GLY A 65 5.98 -6.63 0.47
N LEU A 66 6.42 -5.56 -0.18
CA LEU A 66 7.32 -5.62 -1.33
C LEU A 66 8.60 -4.82 -1.06
N VAL A 67 8.57 -3.50 -1.25
CA VAL A 67 9.67 -2.59 -0.85
C VAL A 67 9.40 -2.02 0.53
N ARG A 68 8.11 -1.76 0.83
CA ARG A 68 7.64 -1.34 2.15
C ARG A 68 6.62 -2.37 2.66
N ASP A 69 6.19 -2.22 3.92
CA ASP A 69 5.05 -2.98 4.44
C ASP A 69 3.85 -2.89 3.47
N LYS A 70 3.11 -4.00 3.37
CA LYS A 70 1.94 -4.20 2.50
C LYS A 70 0.93 -3.06 2.47
N HIS A 71 0.82 -2.27 3.53
CA HIS A 71 -0.16 -1.19 3.65
C HIS A 71 0.28 0.14 3.02
N TRP A 72 1.57 0.34 2.78
CA TRP A 72 2.14 1.61 2.34
C TRP A 72 2.28 1.69 0.82
N PHE A 73 2.39 2.91 0.30
CA PHE A 73 2.72 3.17 -1.09
C PHE A 73 4.05 2.50 -1.42
N GLN A 74 4.10 1.83 -2.55
CA GLN A 74 5.30 1.16 -3.02
C GLN A 74 6.02 2.05 -4.04
N SER A 75 7.34 1.98 -4.08
CA SER A 75 8.18 2.62 -5.09
C SER A 75 9.36 1.70 -5.39
N ASP A 76 9.76 1.55 -6.64
CA ASP A 76 11.01 0.85 -6.99
C ASP A 76 12.16 1.83 -6.85
N ASP A 77 12.72 1.90 -5.65
CA ASP A 77 13.89 2.74 -5.31
C ASP A 77 15.21 1.98 -5.48
N GLY A 78 15.17 0.75 -6.00
CA GLY A 78 16.33 -0.10 -6.21
C GLY A 78 16.95 -0.68 -4.94
N THR A 79 16.34 -0.49 -3.76
CA THR A 79 16.88 -1.00 -2.49
C THR A 79 16.59 -2.48 -2.26
N GLU A 80 15.47 -2.98 -2.78
CA GLU A 80 15.09 -4.38 -2.67
C GLU A 80 15.85 -5.28 -3.65
N PRO A 81 16.29 -6.48 -3.22
CA PRO A 81 16.80 -7.50 -4.13
C PRO A 81 15.77 -7.85 -5.19
N ARG A 82 16.09 -7.57 -6.46
CA ARG A 82 15.23 -7.88 -7.60
C ARG A 82 15.22 -9.37 -7.88
N THR A 83 14.12 -10.01 -7.49
CA THR A 83 13.84 -11.43 -7.71
C THR A 83 12.52 -11.60 -8.43
N ASN A 84 12.38 -12.67 -9.23
CA ASN A 84 11.12 -12.95 -9.91
C ASN A 84 9.98 -13.14 -8.89
N THR A 85 9.15 -12.11 -8.76
CA THR A 85 8.13 -12.00 -7.71
C THR A 85 6.74 -12.03 -8.32
N ILE A 86 5.84 -12.79 -7.69
CA ILE A 86 4.39 -12.69 -7.91
C ILE A 86 3.84 -11.68 -6.91
N VAL A 87 3.11 -10.68 -7.38
CA VAL A 87 2.43 -9.72 -6.50
C VAL A 87 0.95 -10.00 -6.51
N VAL A 88 0.36 -10.11 -5.33
CA VAL A 88 -1.09 -10.17 -5.12
C VAL A 88 -1.51 -8.87 -4.45
N ALA A 89 -2.23 -8.01 -5.16
CA ALA A 89 -2.80 -6.78 -4.63
C ALA A 89 -4.27 -7.01 -4.28
N MET A 90 -4.60 -6.89 -3.01
CA MET A 90 -5.93 -7.18 -2.49
C MET A 90 -6.67 -5.90 -2.08
N PHE A 91 -7.91 -5.78 -2.56
CA PHE A 91 -8.77 -4.65 -2.28
C PHE A 91 -10.11 -5.12 -1.71
N ARG A 92 -10.56 -4.42 -0.67
CA ARG A 92 -11.84 -4.67 -0.01
C ARG A 92 -12.95 -3.80 -0.62
N ASN A 93 -14.21 -4.21 -0.55
CA ASN A 93 -15.35 -3.39 -0.93
C ASN A 93 -15.23 -1.95 -0.37
N PRO A 94 -15.57 -0.92 -1.18
CA PRO A 94 -15.35 0.46 -0.78
C PRO A 94 -16.03 0.85 0.53
N TYR A 95 -17.29 0.46 0.70
CA TYR A 95 -18.09 0.79 1.88
C TYR A 95 -17.57 0.08 3.13
N ASP A 96 -17.32 -1.23 3.03
CA ASP A 96 -16.86 -2.03 4.17
C ASP A 96 -15.49 -1.57 4.66
N TRP A 97 -14.60 -1.24 3.73
CA TRP A 97 -13.28 -0.73 4.06
C TRP A 97 -13.34 0.63 4.76
N ILE A 98 -14.15 1.60 4.29
CA ILE A 98 -14.27 2.91 4.95
C ILE A 98 -14.85 2.75 6.35
N LEU A 99 -15.87 1.89 6.51
CA LEU A 99 -16.45 1.59 7.82
C LEU A 99 -15.41 0.95 8.74
N ALA A 100 -14.60 0.02 8.23
CA ALA A 100 -13.52 -0.60 8.99
C ALA A 100 -12.43 0.41 9.36
N MET A 101 -12.01 1.26 8.43
CA MET A 101 -11.03 2.33 8.65
C MET A 101 -11.53 3.33 9.70
N ARG A 102 -12.80 3.74 9.66
CA ARG A 102 -13.38 4.62 10.69
C ARG A 102 -13.41 3.95 12.06
N LYS A 103 -13.75 2.66 12.11
CA LYS A 103 -13.84 1.91 13.37
C LYS A 103 -12.45 1.66 13.99
N ARG A 104 -11.43 1.47 13.15
CA ARG A 104 -10.04 1.16 13.57
C ARG A 104 -9.03 1.86 12.66
N PRO A 105 -8.82 3.18 12.80
CA PRO A 105 -7.94 3.96 11.92
C PRO A 105 -6.47 3.74 12.32
N HIS A 106 -5.92 2.59 11.94
CA HIS A 106 -4.55 2.21 12.30
C HIS A 106 -3.54 3.26 11.84
N HIS A 107 -2.66 3.67 12.76
CA HIS A 107 -1.62 4.71 12.51
C HIS A 107 -2.17 6.09 12.14
N ALA A 108 -3.45 6.38 12.38
CA ALA A 108 -4.08 7.65 12.02
C ALA A 108 -4.76 8.32 13.23
N PRO A 109 -3.98 8.83 14.21
CA PRO A 109 -4.50 9.45 15.44
C PRO A 109 -5.52 10.57 15.21
N SER A 110 -5.23 11.49 14.28
CA SER A 110 -6.13 12.59 13.90
C SER A 110 -7.46 12.15 13.29
N HIS A 111 -7.64 10.85 12.99
CA HIS A 111 -8.87 10.28 12.46
C HIS A 111 -9.59 9.35 13.46
N LEU A 112 -9.13 9.31 14.72
CA LEU A 112 -9.79 8.56 15.79
C LEU A 112 -11.12 9.19 16.21
N HIS A 113 -12.08 8.33 16.56
CA HIS A 113 -13.37 8.69 17.17
C HIS A 113 -14.26 9.67 16.39
N LEU A 114 -14.00 9.84 15.10
CA LEU A 114 -14.80 10.74 14.27
C LEU A 114 -16.15 10.11 13.89
N HIS A 115 -17.19 10.95 13.85
CA HIS A 115 -18.47 10.59 13.25
C HIS A 115 -18.31 10.38 11.75
N TRP A 116 -19.24 9.63 11.15
CA TRP A 116 -19.14 9.21 9.74
C TRP A 116 -18.83 10.38 8.78
N SER A 117 -19.65 11.43 8.81
CA SER A 117 -19.50 12.58 7.90
C SER A 117 -18.17 13.31 8.10
N GLU A 118 -17.72 13.45 9.34
CA GLU A 118 -16.43 14.09 9.64
C GLU A 118 -15.28 13.22 9.15
N PHE A 119 -15.31 11.91 9.44
CA PHE A 119 -14.26 10.97 9.02
C PHE A 119 -14.04 10.96 7.50
N VAL A 120 -15.12 10.92 6.72
CA VAL A 120 -15.03 10.84 5.26
C VAL A 120 -14.66 12.16 4.59
N ASN A 121 -14.86 13.30 5.26
CA ASN A 121 -14.53 14.62 4.72
C ASN A 121 -13.23 15.20 5.28
N LYS A 122 -12.69 14.64 6.37
CA LYS A 122 -11.46 15.11 6.97
C LYS A 122 -10.27 14.86 6.05
N THR A 123 -9.45 15.90 5.87
CA THR A 123 -8.16 15.83 5.20
C THR A 123 -7.26 14.77 5.84
N TRP A 124 -6.69 13.89 5.02
CA TRP A 124 -5.83 12.80 5.48
C TRP A 124 -4.45 13.30 5.88
N THR A 125 -4.33 13.85 7.08
CA THR A 125 -3.08 14.39 7.62
C THR A 125 -3.10 14.49 9.14
N MET A 126 -1.96 14.88 9.68
CA MET A 126 -1.79 15.42 11.03
C MET A 126 -0.85 16.63 10.98
N GLU A 127 -0.80 17.40 12.07
CA GLU A 127 0.23 18.42 12.22
C GLU A 127 1.62 17.78 12.20
N ARG A 128 2.54 18.37 11.43
CA ARG A 128 3.92 17.88 11.35
C ARG A 128 4.64 18.22 12.66
N PRO A 129 5.23 17.23 13.36
CA PRO A 129 6.00 17.49 14.56
C PRO A 129 7.25 18.35 14.28
N GLU A 130 7.60 19.25 15.21
CA GLU A 130 8.80 20.12 15.09
C GLU A 130 10.10 19.32 14.89
N ARG A 131 10.17 18.10 15.44
CA ARG A 131 11.33 17.19 15.27
C ARG A 131 11.58 16.78 13.82
N ASP A 132 10.59 16.95 12.94
CA ASP A 132 10.74 16.66 11.52
C ASP A 132 11.32 17.85 10.73
N LEU A 133 11.26 19.08 11.26
CA LEU A 133 11.67 20.29 10.55
C LEU A 133 13.14 20.27 10.06
N PRO A 134 14.11 19.64 10.76
CA PRO A 134 15.48 19.53 10.26
C PRO A 134 15.61 18.77 8.91
N PHE A 135 14.59 18.00 8.52
CA PHE A 135 14.60 17.19 7.30
C PHE A 135 14.00 17.90 6.07
N VAL A 136 13.47 19.12 6.21
CA VAL A 136 12.74 19.83 5.15
C VAL A 136 13.55 20.02 3.87
N ASN A 137 14.85 20.27 3.99
CA ASN A 137 15.75 20.51 2.87
C ASN A 137 16.55 19.25 2.46
N LEU A 138 16.26 18.11 3.07
CA LEU A 138 16.96 16.86 2.78
C LEU A 138 16.19 16.06 1.73
N THR A 139 16.93 15.59 0.72
CA THR A 139 16.41 14.78 -0.37
C THR A 139 16.65 13.30 -0.09
N GLY A 140 15.85 12.44 -0.75
CA GLY A 140 15.97 10.99 -0.65
C GLY A 140 15.17 10.36 0.51
N PRO A 141 15.32 9.04 0.70
CA PRO A 141 14.46 8.21 1.55
C PRO A 141 14.87 8.26 3.04
N ILE A 142 14.77 9.45 3.64
CA ILE A 142 15.26 9.74 5.00
C ILE A 142 14.22 9.52 6.11
N CYS A 143 12.96 9.30 5.76
CA CYS A 143 11.86 9.13 6.70
C CYS A 143 11.50 7.65 6.91
N GLN A 144 10.51 7.40 7.77
CA GLN A 144 9.98 6.06 8.04
C GLN A 144 9.73 5.29 6.76
N GLU A 145 10.02 3.98 6.77
CA GLU A 145 9.80 3.09 5.62
C GLU A 145 10.43 3.62 4.32
N SER A 146 11.57 4.31 4.39
CA SER A 146 12.27 4.83 3.20
C SER A 146 11.42 5.79 2.37
N PHE A 147 10.52 6.56 3.00
CA PHE A 147 9.84 7.68 2.35
C PHE A 147 10.72 8.94 2.36
N SER A 148 10.52 9.82 1.39
CA SER A 148 11.07 11.17 1.42
C SER A 148 10.24 12.07 2.34
N TYR A 149 10.83 13.18 2.82
CA TYR A 149 10.15 14.15 3.69
C TYR A 149 8.80 14.63 3.14
N ASN A 150 8.73 14.85 1.83
CA ASN A 150 7.52 15.35 1.16
C ASN A 150 6.43 14.28 0.91
N GLN A 151 6.71 13.01 1.21
CA GLN A 151 5.79 11.90 0.94
C GLN A 151 5.05 11.41 2.20
N ILE A 152 5.49 11.82 3.39
CA ILE A 152 4.94 11.32 4.66
C ILE A 152 4.95 12.37 5.77
N VAL A 153 3.96 12.28 6.66
CA VAL A 153 3.97 12.92 7.98
C VAL A 153 3.53 11.93 9.08
N PRO A 154 4.26 11.83 10.21
CA PRO A 154 5.58 12.41 10.44
C PRO A 154 6.70 11.67 9.69
N CYS A 155 7.85 12.33 9.55
CA CYS A 155 9.06 11.76 8.98
C CYS A 155 9.72 10.76 9.93
N LEU A 156 9.71 11.02 11.25
CA LEU A 156 10.28 10.12 12.24
C LEU A 156 9.20 9.39 13.05
N ARG A 157 9.43 8.08 13.27
CA ARG A 157 8.65 7.25 14.21
C ARG A 157 8.61 7.91 15.59
N ALA A 158 7.49 7.79 16.28
CA ALA A 158 7.41 8.28 17.63
C ALA A 158 8.28 7.41 18.55
N LYS A 159 8.97 8.03 19.52
CA LYS A 159 9.58 7.27 20.61
C LYS A 159 8.45 6.67 21.43
N GLN A 160 8.38 5.34 21.48
CA GLN A 160 7.41 4.62 22.30
C GLN A 160 7.64 5.01 23.78
N LYS A 161 6.82 5.91 24.31
CA LYS A 161 6.76 6.15 25.75
C LYS A 161 5.99 4.97 26.35
N SER A 162 6.67 4.12 27.11
CA SER A 162 6.15 3.03 27.98
C SER A 162 4.68 3.19 28.44
N LEU A 163 3.87 2.16 28.72
CA LEU A 163 3.75 0.74 28.34
C LEU A 163 2.33 0.33 28.81
N ASP A 164 1.31 1.11 28.47
CA ASP A 164 -0.08 0.70 28.72
C ASP A 164 -0.55 -0.06 27.49
N ILE A 165 -0.28 -1.37 27.48
CA ILE A 165 -0.62 -2.28 26.38
C ILE A 165 -2.12 -2.19 26.05
N GLU A 166 -2.96 -1.96 27.05
CA GLU A 166 -4.42 -1.88 26.88
C GLU A 166 -4.84 -0.60 26.17
N LEU A 167 -4.25 0.55 26.55
CA LEU A 167 -4.45 1.81 25.84
C LEU A 167 -3.84 1.78 24.43
N HIS A 168 -2.70 1.10 24.24
CA HIS A 168 -2.07 0.91 22.94
C HIS A 168 -2.94 0.08 21.99
N ALA A 169 -3.54 -1.01 22.48
CA ALA A 169 -4.45 -1.85 21.70
C ALA A 169 -5.75 -1.10 21.35
N LYS A 170 -6.29 -0.30 22.30
CA LYS A 170 -7.51 0.50 22.10
C LYS A 170 -7.34 1.62 21.07
N ASN A 171 -6.13 2.14 20.91
CA ASN A 171 -5.87 3.25 20.00
C ASN A 171 -5.22 2.85 18.66
N PHE A 172 -5.20 1.55 18.30
CA PHE A 172 -4.85 1.10 16.95
C PHE A 172 -3.49 1.62 16.44
N SER A 173 -2.44 1.53 17.25
CA SER A 173 -1.11 2.03 16.90
C SER A 173 -1.05 3.56 16.65
N SER A 174 -1.97 4.33 17.23
CA SER A 174 -1.99 5.81 17.12
C SER A 174 -0.71 6.49 17.61
N TRP A 175 0.04 5.81 18.49
CA TRP A 175 1.31 6.30 19.01
C TRP A 175 2.38 6.35 17.92
N ASP A 176 2.27 5.55 16.85
CA ASP A 176 3.18 5.54 15.70
C ASP A 176 2.45 6.00 14.43
N PRO A 177 2.15 7.29 14.28
CA PRO A 177 1.36 7.80 13.17
C PRO A 177 2.04 7.63 11.82
N PHE A 178 1.22 7.45 10.77
CA PHE A 178 1.67 7.23 9.40
C PHE A 178 0.67 7.80 8.37
N TYR A 179 0.89 9.05 7.96
CA TYR A 179 0.10 9.73 6.95
C TYR A 179 0.89 9.93 5.67
N GLU A 180 0.54 9.16 4.65
CA GLU A 180 1.09 9.33 3.31
C GLU A 180 0.46 10.54 2.63
N LEU A 181 1.32 11.34 2.01
CA LEU A 181 0.96 12.58 1.34
C LEU A 181 0.90 12.34 -0.17
N ARG A 182 0.27 13.28 -0.89
CA ARG A 182 0.20 13.22 -2.35
C ARG A 182 1.62 13.35 -2.89
N TYR A 183 2.02 12.33 -3.63
CA TYR A 183 3.20 12.38 -4.46
C TYR A 183 2.82 12.92 -5.83
N ASP A 184 3.45 14.01 -6.24
CA ASP A 184 3.39 14.53 -7.59
C ASP A 184 4.82 14.49 -8.14
N GLU A 185 5.03 13.60 -9.12
CA GLU A 185 6.33 13.41 -9.77
C GLU A 185 6.78 14.65 -10.57
N ASN A 186 5.84 15.54 -10.90
CA ASN A 186 6.09 16.78 -11.62
C ASN A 186 6.14 17.99 -10.68
N ALA A 187 5.95 17.79 -9.37
CA ALA A 187 6.02 18.88 -8.43
C ALA A 187 7.46 19.40 -8.30
N PRO A 188 7.64 20.72 -8.18
CA PRO A 188 8.94 21.31 -7.84
C PRO A 188 9.57 20.64 -6.62
N GLU A 189 10.91 20.60 -6.57
CA GLU A 189 11.64 19.95 -5.48
C GLU A 189 11.34 20.61 -4.10
N ASP A 190 10.97 21.89 -4.11
CA ASP A 190 10.53 22.70 -2.97
C ASP A 190 9.01 22.70 -2.75
N ALA A 191 8.25 21.91 -3.52
CA ALA A 191 6.80 21.87 -3.40
C ALA A 191 6.37 21.43 -2.00
N VAL A 192 5.47 22.21 -1.41
CA VAL A 192 4.92 21.92 -0.09
C VAL A 192 4.15 20.59 -0.15
N PRO A 193 4.42 19.65 0.77
CA PRO A 193 3.73 18.37 0.81
C PRO A 193 2.23 18.58 0.94
N SER A 194 1.44 18.07 -0.01
CA SER A 194 -0.01 18.24 0.00
C SER A 194 -0.70 16.98 0.52
N PRO A 195 -1.56 17.07 1.54
CA PRO A 195 -2.35 15.92 1.98
C PRO A 195 -3.48 15.62 0.99
N TYR A 196 -4.00 14.40 1.06
CA TYR A 196 -5.25 14.08 0.38
C TYR A 196 -6.42 14.80 1.05
N GLN A 197 -7.35 15.35 0.26
CA GLN A 197 -8.48 16.12 0.80
C GLN A 197 -9.39 15.27 1.67
N ASN A 198 -9.40 13.96 1.42
CA ASN A 198 -10.09 12.98 2.24
C ASN A 198 -9.54 11.56 2.02
N ILE A 199 -10.06 10.62 2.81
CA ILE A 199 -9.68 9.20 2.76
C ILE A 199 -10.05 8.51 1.43
N LEU A 200 -11.09 8.96 0.71
CA LEU A 200 -11.47 8.39 -0.58
C LEU A 200 -10.43 8.70 -1.66
N GLU A 201 -9.89 9.91 -1.66
CA GLU A 201 -8.82 10.29 -2.57
C GLU A 201 -7.52 9.56 -2.27
N LEU A 202 -7.14 9.46 -0.98
CA LEU A 202 -5.98 8.66 -0.55
C LEU A 202 -6.11 7.23 -1.09
N ARG A 203 -7.28 6.62 -0.89
CA ARG A 203 -7.57 5.27 -1.36
C ARG A 203 -7.46 5.14 -2.87
N ALA A 204 -8.06 6.07 -3.62
CA ALA A 204 -7.96 6.05 -5.07
C ALA A 204 -6.49 6.11 -5.53
N ALA A 205 -5.67 6.93 -4.87
CA ALA A 205 -4.23 6.96 -5.14
C ALA A 205 -3.53 5.65 -4.74
N LYS A 206 -3.86 5.07 -3.58
CA LYS A 206 -3.32 3.78 -3.12
C LYS A 206 -3.57 2.67 -4.13
N ILE A 207 -4.80 2.54 -4.62
CA ILE A 207 -5.16 1.57 -5.66
C ILE A 207 -4.30 1.78 -6.90
N ARG A 208 -4.18 3.02 -7.42
CA ARG A 208 -3.35 3.31 -8.60
C ARG A 208 -1.89 2.96 -8.38
N ASN A 209 -1.33 3.31 -7.23
CA ASN A 209 0.05 2.97 -6.89
C ASN A 209 0.26 1.46 -6.86
N LEU A 210 -0.59 0.70 -6.16
CA LEU A 210 -0.47 -0.76 -6.12
C LEU A 210 -0.66 -1.40 -7.50
N MET A 211 -1.58 -0.91 -8.32
CA MET A 211 -1.77 -1.40 -9.69
C MET A 211 -0.57 -1.10 -10.58
N SER A 212 0.15 0.01 -10.37
CA SER A 212 1.33 0.36 -11.17
C SER A 212 2.52 -0.58 -10.97
N ILE A 213 2.54 -1.38 -9.89
CA ILE A 213 3.56 -2.40 -9.63
C ILE A 213 3.60 -3.46 -10.72
N GLU A 214 2.48 -3.69 -11.42
CA GLU A 214 2.46 -4.55 -12.61
C GLU A 214 3.46 -4.09 -13.68
N LEU A 215 3.89 -2.83 -13.69
CA LEU A 215 4.82 -2.31 -14.69
C LEU A 215 6.30 -2.53 -14.32
N TRP A 216 6.61 -2.93 -13.10
CA TRP A 216 7.99 -3.12 -12.65
C TRP A 216 8.63 -4.31 -13.37
N ASP A 217 9.92 -4.18 -13.69
CA ASP A 217 10.62 -5.09 -14.62
C ASP A 217 10.95 -6.46 -14.02
N TRP A 218 10.95 -6.56 -12.68
CA TRP A 218 11.23 -7.77 -11.93
C TRP A 218 9.96 -8.46 -11.37
N ILE A 219 8.78 -7.90 -11.64
CA ILE A 219 7.49 -8.49 -11.27
C ILE A 219 7.02 -9.43 -12.37
N GLY A 220 7.15 -10.74 -12.15
CA GLY A 220 6.80 -11.76 -13.14
C GLY A 220 5.30 -11.87 -13.39
N MET A 221 4.50 -11.63 -12.34
CA MET A 221 3.05 -11.71 -12.38
C MET A 221 2.42 -10.77 -11.36
N PHE A 222 1.29 -10.18 -11.74
CA PHE A 222 0.50 -9.31 -10.86
C PHE A 222 -0.95 -9.79 -10.86
N HIS A 223 -1.53 -9.95 -9.68
CA HIS A 223 -2.92 -10.35 -9.49
C HIS A 223 -3.64 -9.35 -8.62
N CYS A 224 -4.65 -8.70 -9.18
CA CYS A 224 -5.61 -7.91 -8.43
C CYS A 224 -6.75 -8.80 -7.96
N VAL A 225 -7.04 -8.80 -6.66
CA VAL A 225 -8.05 -9.66 -6.03
C VAL A 225 -9.00 -8.81 -5.19
N GLN A 226 -10.29 -9.11 -5.33
CA GLN A 226 -11.30 -8.58 -4.43
C GLN A 226 -11.38 -9.46 -3.18
N TYR A 227 -11.20 -8.88 -1.99
CA TYR A 227 -11.19 -9.59 -0.71
C TYR A 227 -12.43 -10.48 -0.52
N GLU A 228 -13.61 -9.99 -0.91
CA GLU A 228 -14.88 -10.73 -0.74
C GLU A 228 -14.98 -12.00 -1.60
N GLN A 229 -14.11 -12.18 -2.60
CA GLN A 229 -14.05 -13.41 -3.40
C GLN A 229 -13.20 -14.51 -2.75
N LEU A 230 -12.59 -14.22 -1.60
CA LEU A 230 -11.76 -15.15 -0.84
C LEU A 230 -12.51 -15.75 0.38
N LEU A 231 -13.77 -15.35 0.58
CA LEU A 231 -14.64 -15.80 1.67
C LEU A 231 -15.60 -16.92 1.21
#